data_AF-X1CSH1-F1
#
_entry.id   AF-X1CSH1-F1
#
_cell.length_a   1.000
_cell.length_b   1.000
_cell.length_c   1.000
_cell.angle_alpha   90.00
_cell.angle_beta   90.00
_cell.angle_gamma   90.00
#
_symmetry.space_group_name_H-M   'P 1'
#
loop_
_entity.id
_entity.type
_entity.pdbx_description
1 polymer ?
#
loop_
_entity_poly.entity_id
_entity_poly.type
_entity_poly.pdbx_seq_one_letter_code
_entity_poly.pdbx_strand_id
1 'polypeptide(L)'
;GKGVLNINSTLSGRYGPGIIPHIESDFLITDGEIKEKNTHYYLKINKVTGSITNGSDNKWLTTNLDINRYEVNIGENILNGRCVLTGFPNPIIYFQVSGEIDFAEISILVFCFQPVCQRG
;
A
#
# COMPACT_ATOMS: atom_id res chain seq x y z
N GLY A 1 -1.02 -14.36 4.01
CA GLY A 1 -1.82 -13.42 4.81
C GLY A 1 -3.29 -13.73 4.65
N LYS A 2 -4.12 -13.13 5.50
CA LYS A 2 -5.59 -13.18 5.43
C LYS A 2 -6.15 -11.79 5.76
N GLY A 3 -7.43 -11.53 5.46
CA GLY A 3 -8.09 -10.27 5.80
C GLY A 3 -9.38 -10.08 5.01
N VAL A 4 -10.12 -9.02 5.34
CA VAL A 4 -11.32 -8.59 4.62
C VAL A 4 -10.95 -7.39 3.75
N LEU A 5 -11.25 -7.48 2.46
CA LEU A 5 -11.00 -6.42 1.48
C LEU A 5 -12.35 -6.01 0.88
N ASN A 6 -12.75 -4.77 1.15
CA ASN A 6 -13.87 -4.13 0.49
C ASN A 6 -13.32 -3.16 -0.55
N ILE A 7 -13.77 -3.31 -1.80
CA ILE A 7 -13.36 -2.45 -2.90
C ILE A 7 -14.61 -1.94 -3.61
N ASN A 8 -14.61 -0.65 -3.93
CA ASN A 8 -15.56 -0.06 -4.86
C ASN A 8 -14.77 0.58 -6.00
N SER A 9 -15.00 0.14 -7.24
CA SER A 9 -14.22 0.58 -8.39
C SER A 9 -15.10 0.98 -9.56
N THR A 10 -14.70 2.05 -10.24
CA THR A 10 -15.21 2.46 -11.54
C THR A 10 -14.15 2.25 -12.59
N LEU A 11 -14.52 1.55 -13.65
CA LEU A 11 -13.71 1.36 -14.85
C LEU A 11 -14.46 1.96 -16.04
N SER A 12 -13.82 2.86 -16.80
CA SER A 12 -14.46 3.44 -17.98
C SER A 12 -13.48 3.62 -19.14
N GLY A 13 -14.00 3.58 -20.36
CA GLY A 13 -13.20 3.69 -21.59
C GLY A 13 -12.81 2.34 -22.18
N ARG A 14 -11.88 2.36 -23.13
CA ARG A 14 -11.45 1.18 -23.88
C ARG A 14 -10.17 0.60 -23.28
N TYR A 15 -10.00 -0.71 -23.44
CA TYR A 15 -8.76 -1.41 -23.16
C TYR A 15 -8.12 -1.89 -24.46
N GLY A 16 -6.80 -1.73 -24.61
CA GLY A 16 -6.08 -2.16 -25.80
C GLY A 16 -4.57 -1.88 -25.73
N PRO A 17 -3.80 -2.22 -26.78
CA PRO A 17 -2.36 -1.97 -26.82
C PRO A 17 -2.04 -0.48 -26.60
N GLY A 18 -1.37 -0.17 -25.50
CA GLY A 18 -1.04 1.21 -25.11
C GLY A 18 -2.22 2.05 -24.60
N ILE A 19 -3.41 1.47 -24.48
CA ILE A 19 -4.62 2.15 -24.00
C ILE A 19 -5.04 1.53 -22.67
N ILE A 20 -4.93 2.32 -21.61
CA ILE A 20 -5.39 1.95 -20.27
C ILE A 20 -6.74 2.65 -20.05
N PRO A 21 -7.80 1.93 -19.67
CA PRO A 21 -9.07 2.55 -19.30
C PRO A 21 -8.88 3.45 -18.07
N HIS A 22 -9.77 4.42 -17.88
CA HIS A 22 -9.80 5.20 -16.66
C HIS A 22 -10.20 4.33 -15.47
N ILE A 23 -9.46 4.44 -14.37
CA ILE A 23 -9.63 3.64 -13.16
C ILE A 23 -9.75 4.60 -11.99
N GLU A 24 -10.82 4.42 -11.21
CA GLU A 24 -10.96 4.99 -9.87
C GLU A 24 -11.40 3.85 -8.94
N SER A 25 -10.75 3.75 -7.79
CA SER A 25 -11.08 2.71 -6.82
C SER A 25 -10.86 3.21 -5.41
N ASP A 26 -11.85 3.00 -4.55
CA ASP A 26 -11.71 3.13 -3.12
C ASP A 26 -11.60 1.74 -2.50
N PHE A 27 -10.82 1.61 -1.42
CA PHE A 27 -10.67 0.35 -0.71
C PHE A 27 -10.62 0.53 0.81
N LEU A 28 -11.06 -0.53 1.49
CA LEU A 28 -10.97 -0.73 2.93
C LEU A 28 -10.47 -2.15 3.18
N ILE A 29 -9.37 -2.26 3.93
CA ILE A 29 -8.84 -3.53 4.45
C ILE A 29 -9.05 -3.53 5.96
N THR A 30 -9.66 -4.59 6.49
CA THR A 30 -9.77 -4.84 7.94
C THR A 30 -9.38 -6.28 8.26
N ASP A 31 -9.12 -6.53 9.55
CA ASP A 31 -8.87 -7.86 10.10
C ASP A 31 -7.75 -8.61 9.37
N GLY A 32 -6.76 -7.85 8.89
CA GLY A 32 -5.70 -8.36 8.05
C GLY A 32 -4.54 -8.91 8.86
N GLU A 33 -3.81 -9.84 8.26
CA GLU A 33 -2.57 -10.39 8.80
C GLU A 33 -1.58 -10.58 7.66
N ILE A 34 -0.46 -9.87 7.74
CA ILE A 34 0.69 -10.05 6.86
C ILE A 34 1.76 -10.78 7.65
N LYS A 35 2.13 -11.96 7.19
CA LYS A 35 3.27 -12.73 7.71
C LYS A 35 4.38 -12.70 6.69
N GLU A 36 5.53 -12.21 7.09
CA GLU A 36 6.73 -12.28 6.25
C GLU A 36 7.25 -13.74 6.27
N LYS A 37 7.76 -14.22 5.14
CA LYS A 37 8.05 -15.66 4.96
C LYS A 37 9.29 -16.12 5.72
N ASN A 38 10.26 -15.24 5.92
CA ASN A 38 11.59 -15.54 6.42
C ASN A 38 11.81 -15.09 7.88
N THR A 39 10.78 -14.54 8.52
CA THR A 39 10.81 -14.05 9.89
C THR A 39 9.59 -14.53 10.67
N HIS A 40 9.69 -14.47 12.00
CA HIS A 40 8.56 -14.78 12.88
C HIS A 40 7.60 -13.60 13.03
N TYR A 41 7.86 -12.49 12.33
CA TYR A 41 7.11 -11.27 12.48
C TYR A 41 5.82 -11.31 11.69
N TYR A 42 4.77 -10.85 12.34
CA TYR A 42 3.45 -10.68 11.76
C TYR A 42 3.01 -9.24 12.00
N LEU A 43 2.43 -8.65 10.96
CA LEU A 43 1.80 -7.34 11.00
C LEU A 43 0.30 -7.58 10.95
N LYS A 44 -0.41 -7.16 12.01
CA LYS A 44 -1.89 -7.18 12.01
C LYS A 44 -2.39 -5.87 11.45
N ILE A 45 -3.31 -5.95 10.50
CA ILE A 45 -3.97 -4.79 9.93
C ILE A 45 -5.30 -4.64 10.65
N ASN A 46 -5.44 -3.60 11.45
CA ASN A 46 -6.74 -3.25 12.04
C ASN A 46 -7.60 -2.57 10.97
N LYS A 47 -7.01 -1.57 10.30
CA LYS A 47 -7.69 -0.79 9.28
C LYS A 47 -6.72 -0.15 8.32
N VAL A 48 -6.95 -0.33 7.02
CA VAL A 48 -6.32 0.47 5.97
C VAL A 48 -7.40 0.98 5.04
N THR A 49 -7.42 2.28 4.80
CA THR A 49 -8.31 2.91 3.83
C THR A 49 -7.50 3.71 2.83
N GLY A 50 -7.98 3.76 1.60
CA GLY A 50 -7.32 4.52 0.57
C GLY A 50 -8.05 4.47 -0.75
N SER A 51 -7.43 5.11 -1.74
CA SER A 51 -7.92 5.14 -3.11
C SER A 51 -6.79 4.94 -4.12
N ILE A 52 -7.14 4.49 -5.30
CA ILE A 52 -6.26 4.36 -6.46
C ILE A 52 -6.93 5.03 -7.64
N THR A 53 -6.17 5.84 -8.37
CA THR A 53 -6.57 6.37 -9.67
C THR A 53 -5.39 6.34 -10.63
N ASN A 54 -5.64 6.17 -11.92
CA ASN A 54 -4.62 6.38 -12.95
C ASN A 54 -4.56 7.83 -13.48
N GLY A 55 -5.23 8.76 -12.79
CA GLY A 55 -5.22 10.20 -13.09
C GLY A 55 -5.95 10.56 -14.38
N SER A 56 -5.92 11.85 -14.73
CA SER A 56 -6.60 12.36 -15.94
C SER A 56 -6.06 11.79 -17.25
N ASP A 57 -4.79 11.38 -17.26
CA ASP A 57 -4.11 10.93 -18.47
C ASP A 57 -4.27 9.43 -18.73
N ASN A 58 -4.85 8.69 -17.78
CA ASN A 58 -5.02 7.24 -17.83
C ASN A 58 -3.70 6.52 -18.14
N LYS A 59 -2.62 6.89 -17.45
CA LYS A 59 -1.27 6.33 -17.63
C LYS A 59 -0.74 5.79 -16.31
N TRP A 60 0.14 4.79 -16.40
CA TRP A 60 0.91 4.30 -15.25
C TRP A 60 1.71 5.40 -14.56
N LEU A 61 2.23 6.36 -15.33
CA LEU A 61 2.99 7.50 -14.81
C LEU A 61 2.14 8.47 -13.98
N THR A 62 0.83 8.53 -14.21
CA THR A 62 -0.09 9.38 -13.46
C THR A 62 -0.87 8.59 -12.41
N THR A 63 -0.55 7.31 -12.21
CA THR A 63 -1.16 6.51 -11.16
C THR A 63 -0.79 7.02 -9.79
N ASN A 64 -1.81 7.22 -8.96
CA ASN A 64 -1.72 7.61 -7.58
C ASN A 64 -2.42 6.53 -6.73
N LEU A 65 -1.72 6.07 -5.71
CA LEU A 65 -2.27 5.32 -4.60
C LEU A 65 -2.17 6.21 -3.35
N ASP A 66 -3.31 6.59 -2.79
CA ASP A 66 -3.41 7.36 -1.55
C ASP A 66 -3.96 6.45 -0.45
N ILE A 67 -3.07 6.01 0.45
CA ILE A 67 -3.43 5.40 1.72
C ILE A 67 -3.66 6.53 2.72
N ASN A 68 -4.89 7.00 2.79
CA ASN A 68 -5.28 8.10 3.66
C ASN A 68 -5.27 7.75 5.16
N ARG A 69 -5.29 6.45 5.50
CA ARG A 69 -5.07 5.92 6.84
C ARG A 69 -4.61 4.48 6.76
N TYR A 70 -3.55 4.16 7.48
CA TYR A 70 -3.30 2.80 7.96
C TYR A 70 -3.21 2.80 9.49
N GLU A 71 -3.69 1.72 10.08
CA GLU A 71 -3.57 1.38 11.49
C GLU A 71 -3.23 -0.11 11.57
N VAL A 72 -2.04 -0.39 12.07
CA VAL A 72 -1.45 -1.73 12.08
C VAL A 72 -0.79 -2.00 13.43
N ASN A 73 -0.77 -3.25 13.84
CA ASN A 73 -0.01 -3.69 15.00
C ASN A 73 1.25 -4.44 14.56
N ILE A 74 2.36 -4.11 15.20
CA ILE A 74 3.61 -4.88 15.20
C ILE A 74 3.84 -5.29 16.65
N GLY A 75 3.78 -6.60 16.92
CA GLY A 75 3.76 -7.07 18.32
C GLY A 75 2.57 -6.49 19.08
N GLU A 76 2.85 -5.83 20.19
CA GLU A 76 1.86 -5.12 21.01
C GLU A 76 1.72 -3.63 20.62
N ASN A 77 2.62 -3.12 19.78
CA ASN A 77 2.70 -1.72 19.40
C ASN A 77 1.73 -1.39 18.25
N ILE A 78 1.09 -0.22 18.31
CA ILE A 78 0.19 0.29 17.27
C ILE A 78 0.91 1.37 16.45
N LEU A 79 0.97 1.18 15.14
CA LEU A 79 1.43 2.15 14.17
C LEU A 79 0.26 2.72 13.39
N ASN A 80 0.22 4.04 13.29
CA ASN A 80 -0.73 4.78 12.48
C ASN A 80 0.00 5.61 11.45
N GLY A 81 -0.67 5.93 10.35
CA GLY A 81 -0.12 6.87 9.41
C GLY A 81 -0.82 6.95 8.07
N ARG A 82 -0.10 7.51 7.11
CA ARG A 82 -0.54 7.74 5.73
C ARG A 82 0.59 7.47 4.75
N CYS A 83 0.24 7.05 3.55
CA CYS A 83 1.19 6.82 2.49
C CYS A 83 0.61 7.29 1.16
N VAL A 84 1.38 8.07 0.40
CA VAL A 84 1.02 8.43 -0.97
C VAL A 84 2.12 7.92 -1.89
N LEU A 85 1.71 7.17 -2.91
CA LEU A 85 2.55 6.61 -3.94
C LEU A 85 2.12 7.17 -5.30
N THR A 86 3.01 7.88 -5.98
CA THR A 86 2.71 8.47 -7.30
C THR A 86 3.69 8.01 -8.35
N GLY A 87 3.20 7.76 -9.57
CA GLY A 87 4.02 7.46 -10.74
C GLY A 87 4.66 6.08 -10.68
N PHE A 88 3.84 5.02 -10.77
CA PHE A 88 4.24 3.63 -10.51
C PHE A 88 5.52 3.13 -11.24
N PRO A 89 5.83 3.54 -12.49
CA PRO A 89 7.08 3.14 -13.13
C PRO A 89 8.35 3.64 -12.43
N ASN A 90 8.29 4.82 -11.81
CA ASN A 90 9.37 5.44 -11.04
C ASN A 90 8.75 6.13 -9.82
N PRO A 91 8.38 5.36 -8.79
CA PRO A 91 7.50 5.84 -7.75
C PRO A 91 8.16 6.90 -6.87
N ILE A 92 7.42 7.98 -6.62
CA ILE A 92 7.69 8.89 -5.50
C ILE A 92 6.80 8.47 -4.34
N ILE A 93 7.41 8.35 -3.16
CA ILE A 93 6.77 7.78 -1.97
C ILE A 93 6.83 8.80 -0.85
N TYR A 94 5.67 9.25 -0.40
CA TYR A 94 5.53 10.07 0.80
C TYR A 94 4.89 9.23 1.88
N PHE A 95 5.62 9.05 2.98
CA PHE A 95 5.19 8.23 4.09
C PHE A 95 5.23 9.02 5.38
N GLN A 96 4.15 8.93 6.15
CA GLN A 96 4.05 9.50 7.48
C GLN A 96 3.64 8.39 8.43
N VAL A 97 4.44 8.17 9.47
CA VAL A 97 4.16 7.21 10.53
C VAL A 97 4.20 7.89 11.89
N SER A 98 3.29 7.47 12.76
CA SER A 98 3.25 7.83 14.17
C SER A 98 2.90 6.58 14.98
N GLY A 99 3.67 6.34 16.04
CA GLY A 99 3.44 5.24 16.96
C GLY A 99 4.57 5.17 17.98
N GLU A 100 4.33 4.45 19.05
CA GLU A 100 5.37 4.06 19.99
C GLU A 100 5.93 2.72 19.55
N ILE A 101 7.25 2.59 19.51
CA ILE A 101 7.92 1.38 19.06
C ILE A 101 8.98 1.04 20.09
N ASP A 102 8.98 -0.21 20.54
CA ASP A 102 10.12 -0.76 21.24
C ASP A 102 11.30 -0.91 20.26
N PHE A 103 12.43 -0.27 20.54
CA PHE A 103 13.63 -0.35 19.69
C PHE A 103 14.13 -1.79 19.51
N ALA A 104 13.83 -2.72 20.43
CA ALA A 104 14.09 -4.15 20.24
C ALA A 104 13.31 -4.73 19.04
N GLU A 105 12.12 -4.18 18.75
CA GLU A 105 11.27 -4.52 17.61
C GLU A 105 11.64 -3.71 16.33
N ILE A 106 12.54 -2.72 16.37
CA ILE A 106 12.88 -1.88 15.19
C ILE A 106 13.75 -2.60 14.16
N SER A 107 14.39 -3.72 14.52
CA SER A 107 15.07 -4.58 13.55
C SER A 107 14.15 -5.11 12.42
N ILE A 108 12.83 -4.92 12.57
CA ILE A 108 11.73 -5.38 11.71
C ILE A 108 11.35 -4.35 10.62
N LEU A 109 11.63 -3.06 10.80
CA LEU A 109 11.10 -1.99 9.93
C LEU A 109 11.95 -1.69 8.69
N VAL A 110 13.10 -2.34 8.52
CA VAL A 110 13.96 -2.19 7.32
C VAL A 110 13.37 -2.90 6.08
N PHE A 111 12.27 -3.65 6.24
CA PHE A 111 11.74 -4.54 5.22
C PHE A 111 10.51 -3.94 4.51
N CYS A 112 10.72 -3.00 3.57
CA CYS A 112 9.83 -2.86 2.40
C CYS A 112 10.34 -2.00 1.23
N PHE A 113 11.55 -1.44 1.29
CA PHE A 113 12.09 -0.59 0.19
C PHE A 113 13.42 -1.09 -0.37
N GLN A 114 13.59 -2.40 -0.52
CA GLN A 114 14.58 -2.89 -1.49
C GLN A 114 13.89 -2.93 -2.86
N PRO A 115 14.28 -2.09 -3.83
CA PRO A 115 13.80 -2.28 -5.19
C PRO A 115 14.34 -3.64 -5.64
N VAL A 116 13.45 -4.59 -5.89
CA VAL A 116 13.78 -5.77 -6.70
C VAL A 116 13.91 -5.29 -8.14
N CYS A 117 15.01 -4.58 -8.41
CA CYS A 117 15.54 -4.31 -9.72
C CYS A 117 16.91 -4.98 -9.80
N GLN A 118 16.95 -6.31 -9.77
CA GLN A 118 18.06 -7.09 -10.31
C GLN A 118 17.50 -8.27 -11.11
N ARG A 119 17.14 -7.99 -12.37
CA ARG A 119 17.25 -8.93 -13.49
C ARG A 119 17.72 -8.13 -14.71
N GLY A 120 18.92 -8.45 -15.17
CA GLY A 120 19.62 -7.82 -16.29
C GLY A 120 21.12 -7.93 -16.06
#